data_AF-A0A4P5YZ89-F1
#
_entry.id   AF-A0A4P5YZ89-F1
#
_cell.length_a   1.000
_cell.length_b   1.000
_cell.length_c   1.000
_cell.angle_alpha   90.00
_cell.angle_beta   90.00
_cell.angle_gamma   90.00
#
_symmetry.space_group_name_H-M   'P 1'
#
loop_
_entity.id
_entity.type
_entity.pdbx_description
1 polymer ?
#
loop_
_entity_poly.entity_id
_entity_poly.type
_entity_poly.pdbx_seq_one_letter_code
_entity_poly.pdbx_strand_id
1 'polypeptide(L)'
;MHPQAKLTPRHLVLIALCGVALGVAGWFTYEQLSWRELPREGGTRRWQRGKYLHLDTNGDGIVDEEQYRFDRPNHALVRRDVNFDGYFDLRYELQSGVATRIEKIHERAPRH
;
A
#
# COMPACT_ATOMS: atom_id res chain seq x y z
N MET A 1 -12.91 7.73 -51.58
CA MET A 1 -14.15 7.41 -50.84
C MET A 1 -13.82 6.38 -49.78
N HIS A 2 -13.73 6.76 -48.51
CA HIS A 2 -13.55 5.80 -47.42
C HIS A 2 -14.92 5.20 -47.04
N PRO A 3 -15.08 3.87 -47.01
CA PRO A 3 -16.32 3.25 -46.55
C PRO A 3 -16.53 3.55 -45.07
N GLN A 4 -17.64 4.22 -44.73
CA GLN A 4 -18.11 4.39 -43.37
C GLN A 4 -18.58 3.02 -42.84
N ALA A 5 -17.84 2.45 -41.89
CA ALA A 5 -18.24 1.22 -41.22
C ALA A 5 -19.52 1.47 -40.39
N LYS A 6 -20.59 0.75 -40.69
CA LYS A 6 -21.85 0.82 -39.92
C LYS A 6 -21.73 0.00 -38.65
N LEU A 7 -21.76 0.65 -37.48
CA LEU A 7 -21.87 -0.06 -36.21
C LEU A 7 -23.20 -0.82 -36.14
N THR A 8 -23.12 -2.13 -35.96
CA THR A 8 -24.30 -2.98 -35.73
C THR A 8 -24.57 -3.13 -34.23
N PRO A 9 -25.77 -3.56 -33.80
CA PRO A 9 -26.09 -3.78 -32.39
C PRO A 9 -25.10 -4.70 -31.66
N ARG A 10 -24.52 -5.69 -32.36
CA ARG A 10 -23.46 -6.55 -31.82
C ARG A 10 -22.19 -5.77 -31.45
N HIS A 11 -21.81 -4.78 -32.25
CA HIS A 11 -20.66 -3.93 -31.95
C HIS A 11 -20.92 -3.07 -30.71
N LEU A 12 -22.14 -2.55 -30.54
CA LEU A 12 -22.51 -1.78 -29.36
C LEU A 12 -22.46 -2.63 -28.07
N VAL A 13 -22.95 -3.87 -28.13
CA VAL A 13 -22.84 -4.82 -27.01
C VAL A 13 -21.38 -5.13 -26.68
N LEU A 14 -20.54 -5.37 -27.68
CA LEU A 14 -19.10 -5.62 -27.47
C LEU A 14 -18.40 -4.42 -26.82
N ILE A 15 -18.68 -3.20 -27.30
CA ILE A 15 -18.12 -1.97 -26.71
C ILE A 15 -18.56 -1.83 -25.25
N ALA A 16 -19.83 -2.07 -24.94
CA ALA A 16 -20.35 -2.01 -23.58
C ALA A 16 -19.67 -3.05 -22.67
N LEU A 17 -19.52 -4.30 -23.13
CA LEU A 17 -18.83 -5.36 -22.38
C LEU A 17 -17.36 -5.03 -22.14
N CYS A 18 -16.65 -4.49 -23.15
CA CYS A 18 -15.27 -4.01 -22.97
C CYS A 18 -15.19 -2.87 -21.96
N GLY A 19 -16.12 -1.91 -21.99
CA GLY A 19 -16.18 -0.81 -21.03
C GLY A 19 -16.36 -1.31 -19.59
N VAL A 20 -17.27 -2.27 -19.38
CA VAL A 20 -17.47 -2.91 -18.07
C VAL A 20 -16.22 -3.64 -17.62
N ALA A 21 -15.59 -4.43 -18.51
CA ALA A 21 -14.36 -5.16 -18.18
C ALA A 21 -13.21 -4.22 -17.77
N LEU A 22 -13.04 -3.10 -18.49
CA LEU A 22 -12.06 -2.07 -18.12
C LEU A 22 -12.40 -1.41 -16.78
N GLY A 23 -13.67 -1.13 -16.52
CA GLY A 23 -14.12 -0.59 -15.23
C GLY A 23 -13.81 -1.52 -14.07
N VAL A 24 -14.09 -2.83 -14.23
CA VAL A 24 -13.79 -3.85 -13.21
C VAL A 24 -12.28 -4.00 -13.00
N ALA A 25 -11.48 -4.04 -14.07
CA ALA A 25 -10.03 -4.10 -13.97
C ALA A 25 -9.44 -2.85 -13.29
N GLY A 26 -9.97 -1.67 -13.63
CA GLY A 26 -9.62 -0.40 -12.98
C GLY A 26 -9.95 -0.39 -11.49
N TRP A 27 -11.15 -0.87 -11.12
CA TRP A 27 -11.55 -1.00 -9.73
C TRP A 27 -10.64 -1.96 -8.95
N PHE A 28 -10.37 -3.13 -9.51
CA PHE A 28 -9.55 -4.14 -8.86
C PHE A 28 -8.09 -3.68 -8.66
N THR A 29 -7.54 -2.97 -9.65
CA THR A 29 -6.20 -2.37 -9.53
C THR A 29 -6.18 -1.24 -8.49
N TYR A 30 -7.20 -0.39 -8.45
CA TYR A 30 -7.34 0.64 -7.42
C TYR A 30 -7.38 0.03 -6.01
N GLU A 31 -8.18 -1.01 -5.79
CA GLU A 31 -8.30 -1.69 -4.50
C GLU A 31 -6.98 -2.31 -4.02
N GLN A 32 -6.15 -2.81 -4.93
CA GLN A 32 -4.83 -3.35 -4.57
C GLN A 32 -3.79 -2.28 -4.24
N LEU A 33 -3.91 -1.09 -4.84
CA LEU A 33 -2.97 0.02 -4.68
C LEU A 33 -3.36 1.00 -3.58
N SER A 34 -4.56 0.87 -3.03
CA SER A 34 -5.08 1.77 -2.00
C SER A 34 -4.60 1.39 -0.61
N TRP A 35 -4.35 2.40 0.22
CA TRP A 35 -4.19 2.21 1.66
C TRP A 35 -5.55 1.94 2.29
N ARG A 36 -5.59 0.94 3.16
CA ARG A 36 -6.78 0.61 3.94
C ARG A 36 -6.47 0.78 5.41
N GLU A 37 -7.24 1.62 6.10
CA GLU A 37 -7.18 1.70 7.56
C GLU A 37 -7.68 0.38 8.15
N LEU A 38 -6.89 -0.19 9.06
CA LEU A 38 -7.24 -1.36 9.84
C LEU A 38 -7.84 -0.92 11.18
N PRO A 39 -8.62 -1.78 11.85
CA PRO A 39 -9.11 -1.50 13.19
C PRO A 39 -7.96 -1.10 14.13
N ARG A 40 -8.21 -0.08 14.95
CA ARG A 40 -7.23 0.37 15.95
C ARG A 40 -6.99 -0.72 16.98
N GLU A 41 -5.74 -0.83 17.40
CA GLU A 41 -5.30 -1.77 18.42
C GLU A 41 -4.46 -1.02 19.46
N GLY A 42 -4.90 -1.00 20.72
CA GLY A 42 -4.19 -0.29 21.78
C GLY A 42 -4.04 1.22 21.58
N GLY A 43 -4.90 1.85 20.77
CA GLY A 43 -4.81 3.27 20.41
C GLY A 43 -4.00 3.57 19.14
N THR A 44 -3.20 2.61 18.67
CA THR A 44 -2.40 2.71 17.44
C THR A 44 -3.30 2.71 16.20
N ARG A 45 -3.11 3.68 15.32
CA ARG A 45 -3.71 3.68 13.98
C ARG A 45 -2.85 2.88 13.04
N ARG A 46 -3.50 2.14 12.14
CA ARG A 46 -2.84 1.13 11.31
C ARG A 46 -3.36 1.22 9.90
N TRP A 47 -2.47 1.25 8.90
CA TRP A 47 -2.86 1.21 7.50
C TRP A 47 -2.11 0.12 6.77
N GLN A 48 -2.80 -0.61 5.89
CA GLN A 48 -2.20 -1.68 5.10
C GLN A 48 -2.37 -1.41 3.61
N ARG A 49 -1.31 -1.67 2.85
CA ARG A 49 -1.34 -1.71 1.38
C ARG A 49 -0.45 -2.84 0.89
N GLY A 50 -1.07 -3.91 0.42
CA GLY A 50 -0.36 -5.13 0.04
C GLY A 50 0.52 -5.65 1.19
N LYS A 51 1.83 -5.61 0.97
CA LYS A 51 2.87 -6.06 1.93
C LYS A 51 3.32 -4.99 2.92
N TYR A 52 2.87 -3.75 2.75
CA TYR A 52 3.20 -2.64 3.63
C TYR A 52 2.18 -2.52 4.76
N LEU A 53 2.68 -2.23 5.96
CA LEU A 53 1.92 -1.85 7.15
C LEU A 53 2.52 -0.55 7.70
N HIS A 54 1.71 0.49 7.84
CA HIS A 54 2.06 1.73 8.53
C HIS A 54 1.37 1.76 9.88
N LEU A 55 2.10 2.23 10.89
CA LEU A 55 1.64 2.37 12.27
C LEU A 55 1.87 3.81 12.71
N ASP A 56 0.84 4.43 13.26
CA ASP A 56 0.88 5.73 13.96
C ASP A 56 0.50 5.42 15.41
N THR A 57 1.52 5.36 16.26
CA THR A 57 1.44 4.93 17.65
C THR A 57 1.16 6.08 18.61
N ASN A 58 1.53 7.31 18.25
CA ASN A 58 1.29 8.51 19.05
C ASN A 58 -0.02 9.25 18.65
N GLY A 59 -0.60 8.90 17.50
CA GLY A 59 -1.88 9.41 17.00
C GLY A 59 -1.81 10.75 16.25
N ASP A 60 -0.62 11.22 15.87
CA ASP A 60 -0.39 12.55 15.27
C ASP A 60 -0.60 12.60 13.75
N GLY A 61 -0.90 11.47 13.12
CA GLY A 61 -1.11 11.34 11.67
C GLY A 61 0.17 11.20 10.85
N ILE A 62 1.33 11.11 11.51
CA ILE A 62 2.62 10.76 10.92
C ILE A 62 2.90 9.28 11.25
N VAL A 63 3.57 8.60 10.33
CA VAL A 63 3.88 7.18 10.50
C VAL A 63 5.12 7.00 11.37
N ASP A 64 4.94 6.37 12.53
CA ASP A 64 6.02 6.04 13.45
C ASP A 64 6.75 4.76 13.05
N GLU A 65 6.07 3.82 12.41
CA GLU A 65 6.67 2.57 11.95
C GLU A 65 6.10 2.11 10.60
N GLU A 66 7.00 1.79 9.66
CA GLU A 66 6.68 1.14 8.39
C GLU A 66 7.25 -0.30 8.43
N GLN A 67 6.41 -1.29 8.14
CA GLN A 67 6.85 -2.67 7.90
C GLN A 67 6.54 -3.10 6.48
N TYR A 68 7.53 -3.66 5.79
CA TYR A 68 7.37 -4.36 4.51
C TYR A 68 7.64 -5.85 4.69
N ARG A 69 6.62 -6.69 4.48
CA ARG A 69 6.76 -8.16 4.56
C ARG A 69 7.30 -8.71 3.24
N PHE A 70 8.37 -9.49 3.30
CA PHE A 70 8.90 -10.19 2.13
C PHE A 70 8.04 -11.43 1.79
N ASP A 71 8.20 -11.97 0.58
CA ASP A 71 7.60 -13.27 0.20
C ASP A 71 8.20 -14.45 0.98
N ARG A 72 9.39 -14.25 1.54
CA ARG A 72 10.01 -15.22 2.44
C ARG A 72 9.27 -15.19 3.77
N PRO A 73 8.86 -16.34 4.31
CA PRO A 73 8.15 -16.39 5.58
C PRO A 73 8.98 -15.78 6.70
N ASN A 74 8.31 -15.05 7.58
CA ASN A 74 8.90 -14.41 8.77
C ASN A 74 10.06 -13.43 8.48
N HIS A 75 10.16 -12.90 7.25
CA HIS A 75 11.09 -11.84 6.90
C HIS A 75 10.32 -10.52 6.69
N ALA A 76 10.80 -9.45 7.32
CA ALA A 76 10.28 -8.11 7.09
C ALA A 76 11.40 -7.06 7.13
N LEU A 77 11.23 -5.97 6.39
CA LEU A 77 12.01 -4.75 6.56
C LEU A 77 11.17 -3.78 7.40
N VAL A 78 11.75 -3.21 8.43
CA VAL A 78 11.09 -2.25 9.31
C VAL A 78 11.84 -0.93 9.27
N ARG A 79 11.11 0.18 9.24
CA ARG A 79 11.63 1.53 9.50
C ARG A 79 10.87 2.12 10.68
N ARG A 80 11.56 2.86 11.53
CA ARG A 80 10.98 3.39 12.76
C ARG A 80 11.48 4.78 13.08
N ASP A 81 10.53 5.66 13.38
CA ASP A 81 10.72 6.96 14.03
C ASP A 81 10.65 6.69 15.53
N VAL A 82 11.76 6.91 16.23
CA VAL A 82 11.89 6.57 17.64
C VAL A 82 11.64 7.78 18.53
N ASN A 83 11.86 8.98 18.00
CA ASN A 83 11.77 10.23 18.74
C ASN A 83 10.49 11.04 18.40
N PHE A 84 9.67 10.56 17.46
CA PHE A 84 8.44 11.16 16.98
C PHE A 84 8.64 12.55 16.36
N ASP A 85 9.74 12.75 15.62
CA ASP A 85 10.03 14.01 14.94
C ASP A 85 9.53 14.05 13.48
N GLY A 86 8.93 12.95 13.02
CA GLY A 86 8.40 12.76 11.67
C GLY A 86 9.44 12.28 10.66
N TYR A 87 10.58 11.77 11.13
CA TYR A 87 11.59 11.10 10.33
C TYR A 87 11.90 9.72 10.91
N PHE A 88 12.02 8.72 10.03
CA PHE A 88 12.56 7.43 10.41
C PHE A 88 14.03 7.58 10.81
N ASP A 89 14.35 7.13 12.02
CA ASP A 89 15.69 7.08 12.60
C ASP A 89 16.40 5.76 12.32
N LEU A 90 15.62 4.68 12.24
CA LEU A 90 16.15 3.32 12.17
C LEU A 90 15.54 2.56 11.00
N ARG A 91 16.36 1.71 10.40
CA ARG A 91 15.94 0.66 9.47
C ARG A 91 16.54 -0.66 9.90
N TYR A 92 15.73 -1.72 9.94
CA TYR A 92 16.25 -3.05 10.21
C TYR A 92 15.47 -4.17 9.54
N GLU A 93 16.15 -5.29 9.31
CA GLU A 93 15.50 -6.52 8.89
C GLU A 93 15.12 -7.37 10.09
N LEU A 94 13.87 -7.83 10.11
CA LEU A 94 13.37 -8.86 11.01
C LEU A 94 13.42 -10.21 10.32
N GLN A 95 14.03 -11.19 10.98
CA GLN A 95 14.05 -12.58 10.57
C GLN A 95 13.57 -13.45 11.73
N SER A 96 12.40 -14.08 11.58
CA SER A 96 11.76 -14.84 12.66
C SER A 96 11.58 -14.04 13.95
N GLY A 97 11.27 -12.75 13.81
CA GLY A 97 11.10 -11.81 14.93
C GLY A 97 12.39 -11.25 15.51
N VAL A 98 13.56 -11.66 15.02
CA VAL A 98 14.87 -11.16 15.47
C VAL A 98 15.38 -10.11 14.50
N ALA A 99 15.80 -8.95 15.02
CA ALA A 99 16.46 -7.93 14.21
C ALA A 99 17.90 -8.36 13.86
N THR A 100 18.22 -8.50 12.58
CA THR A 100 19.52 -9.03 12.12
C THR A 100 20.49 -7.97 11.61
N ARG A 101 19.98 -6.84 11.13
CA ARG A 101 20.78 -5.73 10.62
C ARG A 101 20.09 -4.43 10.98
N ILE A 102 20.76 -3.57 11.75
CA ILE A 102 20.21 -2.27 12.17
C ILE A 102 21.06 -1.17 11.55
N GLU A 103 20.40 -0.24 10.88
CA GLU A 103 21.01 0.92 10.25
C GLU A 103 20.35 2.18 10.79
N LYS A 104 21.17 3.19 11.10
CA LYS A 104 20.68 4.53 11.36
C LYS A 104 20.40 5.21 10.02
N ILE A 105 19.21 5.75 9.87
CA ILE A 105 18.76 6.48 8.69
C ILE A 105 18.18 7.83 9.12
N HIS A 106 17.86 8.66 8.13
CA HIS A 106 17.10 9.88 8.34
C HIS A 106 16.23 10.10 7.09
N GLU A 107 15.03 9.54 7.11
CA GLU A 107 14.10 9.56 5.98
C GLU A 107 12.76 10.08 6.44
N ARG A 108 12.16 11.02 5.70
CA ARG A 108 10.88 11.62 6.10
C ARG A 108 9.78 10.55 6.15
N ALA A 109 9.07 10.48 7.27
CA ALA A 109 7.95 9.57 7.43
C ALA A 109 6.75 10.01 6.60
N PRO A 110 6.00 9.05 6.01
CA PRO A 110 4.75 9.34 5.31
C PRO A 110 3.65 9.76 6.29
N ARG A 111 2.59 10.35 5.74
CA ARG A 111 1.37 10.76 6.47
C ARG A 111 0.15 10.07 5.84
N HIS A 112 -0.90 9.90 6.64
CA HIS A 112 -2.21 9.38 6.21
C HIS A 112 -3.33 10.37 6.50
#